data_AF-I8UAB1-F1
#
_entry.id   AF-I8UAB1-F1
#
_cell.length_a   1.000
_cell.length_b   1.000
_cell.length_c   1.000
_cell.angle_alpha   90.00
_cell.angle_beta   90.00
_cell.angle_gamma   90.00
#
_symmetry.space_group_name_H-M   'P 1'
#
loop_
_entity.id
_entity.type
_entity.pdbx_description
1 polymer ?
#
loop_
_entity_poly.entity_id
_entity_poly.type
_entity_poly.pdbx_seq_one_letter_code
_entity_poly.pdbx_strand_id
1 'polypeptide(L)'
;MDTVTMIVVGIIACLTFIGMIGHLQTSSSLRKWLRELDDIASGRLQAPHSPWLQKVCDDYRQHERSGIEPNTQALIEKYYLKEKLVIVGLWRVPVGNVQRLLQQLPSFTIILGVLGTFVGLTMALFSMQSTLFALGGGASAGVTMNSIITSLTAPFQGMSTAFITSIAGVSAALLLTVLSTGFFSRGTSLSYLHGKIMTDCEAYLDHTFRTLLLQEKPQDSVERLLDRLATKIEESFHSTIGHFGAVLTELTSGLQQSVTDVKTIFETQRDYTHSFAASAGALEHFGARFREAAEKQENIARSSESSVAALTGQISTFEQQIKKVSEQQQAGQQKFEMLLKRSDQALVDAGRRSEEFGQQLLRIAQEQLQHYSSVHEALEGRLQQKQEEWYYRYAEKQGDYGRAANDFASSVGQLEKSFYHMLEQLKRDLPEQLRTILERERQLQQPTNRDDDRRELARMIETIYHGITRELSTSTRTLDDMHHLLQRMYQTAMDRQTVYSARDTTEALIPPTDPRRR
;
A
#
# COMPACT_ATOMS: atom_id res chain seq x y z
N MET A 1 20.85 8.16 -17.41
CA MET A 1 20.55 7.25 -18.52
C MET A 1 21.48 6.07 -18.39
N ASP A 2 20.93 4.87 -18.34
CA ASP A 2 21.73 3.65 -18.22
C ASP A 2 22.60 3.47 -19.47
N THR A 3 23.79 2.92 -19.29
CA THR A 3 24.77 2.67 -20.36
C THR A 3 24.16 1.86 -21.50
N VAL A 4 23.30 0.89 -21.17
CA VAL A 4 22.56 0.07 -22.14
C VAL A 4 21.61 0.92 -22.99
N THR A 5 20.87 1.87 -22.38
CA THR A 5 19.97 2.76 -23.13
C THR A 5 20.76 3.61 -24.11
N MET A 6 21.89 4.16 -23.69
CA MET A 6 22.75 4.96 -24.58
C MET A 6 23.30 4.14 -25.74
N ILE A 7 23.68 2.88 -25.51
CA ILE A 7 24.16 1.99 -26.57
C ILE A 7 23.03 1.68 -27.58
N VAL A 8 21.85 1.26 -27.10
CA VAL A 8 20.72 0.91 -27.98
C VAL A 8 20.25 2.12 -28.79
N VAL A 9 20.05 3.26 -28.13
CA VAL A 9 19.65 4.50 -28.80
C VAL A 9 20.74 4.98 -29.75
N GLY A 10 22.02 4.84 -29.38
CA GLY A 10 23.16 5.17 -30.24
C GLY A 10 23.21 4.32 -31.51
N ILE A 11 22.93 3.02 -31.40
CA ILE A 11 22.85 2.11 -32.55
C ILE A 11 21.67 2.51 -33.46
N ILE A 12 20.49 2.77 -32.88
CA ILE A 12 19.31 3.24 -33.63
C ILE A 12 19.63 4.54 -34.36
N ALA A 13 20.23 5.51 -33.68
CA ALA A 13 20.60 6.80 -34.27
C ALA A 13 21.62 6.63 -35.41
N CYS A 14 22.64 5.77 -35.22
CA CYS A 14 23.63 5.46 -36.24
C CYS A 14 23.00 4.84 -37.49
N LEU A 15 22.12 3.84 -37.32
CA LEU A 15 21.40 3.21 -38.43
C LEU A 15 20.49 4.20 -39.16
N THR A 16 19.81 5.06 -38.43
CA THR A 16 18.96 6.12 -38.99
C THR A 16 19.78 7.09 -39.83
N PHE A 17 20.95 7.49 -39.33
CA PHE A 17 21.85 8.39 -40.04
C PHE A 17 22.42 7.74 -41.31
N ILE A 18 22.84 6.47 -41.24
CA ILE A 18 23.28 5.69 -42.41
C ILE A 18 22.15 5.59 -43.44
N GLY A 19 20.93 5.29 -43.00
CA GLY A 19 19.76 5.23 -43.87
C GLY A 19 19.45 6.57 -44.55
N MET A 20 19.53 7.66 -43.80
CA MET A 20 19.31 9.01 -44.32
C MET A 20 20.35 9.40 -45.38
N ILE A 21 21.64 9.18 -45.08
CA ILE A 21 22.73 9.43 -46.04
C ILE A 21 22.60 8.53 -47.26
N GLY A 22 22.31 7.24 -47.06
CA GLY A 22 22.13 6.28 -48.14
C GLY A 22 20.99 6.68 -49.08
N HIS A 23 19.85 7.14 -48.55
CA HIS A 23 18.76 7.69 -49.36
C HIS A 23 19.18 8.92 -50.17
N LEU A 24 19.87 9.88 -49.54
CA LEU A 24 20.33 11.10 -50.22
C LEU A 24 21.34 10.79 -51.33
N GLN A 25 22.34 9.94 -51.05
CA GLN A 25 23.39 9.57 -52.01
C GLN A 25 22.84 8.75 -53.17
N THR A 26 21.96 7.79 -52.89
CA THR A 26 21.33 6.97 -53.93
C THR A 26 20.42 7.82 -54.81
N SER A 27 19.57 8.68 -54.21
CA SER A 27 18.72 9.60 -54.97
C SER A 27 19.55 10.56 -55.83
N SER A 28 20.65 11.10 -55.30
CA SER A 28 21.54 11.99 -56.05
C SER A 28 22.18 11.29 -57.25
N SER A 29 22.63 10.05 -57.07
CA SER A 29 23.26 9.26 -58.13
C SER A 29 22.26 8.89 -59.23
N LEU A 30 21.05 8.46 -58.86
CA LEU A 30 19.95 8.19 -59.79
C LEU A 30 19.57 9.44 -60.59
N ARG A 31 19.46 10.60 -59.93
CA ARG A 31 19.19 11.88 -60.62
C ARG A 31 20.31 12.33 -61.55
N LYS A 32 21.56 11.90 -61.30
CA LYS A 32 22.67 12.16 -62.22
C LYS A 32 22.53 11.32 -63.49
N TRP A 33 22.29 10.02 -63.34
CA TRP A 33 22.06 9.13 -64.49
C TRP A 33 20.82 9.50 -65.29
N LEU A 34 19.75 9.94 -64.63
CA LEU A 34 18.55 10.38 -65.32
C LEU A 34 18.75 11.67 -66.12
N ARG A 35 19.56 12.61 -65.59
CA ARG A 35 19.97 13.81 -66.33
C ARG A 35 20.86 13.46 -67.52
N GLU A 36 21.76 12.49 -67.34
CA GLU A 36 22.61 12.00 -68.43
C GLU A 36 21.77 11.40 -69.57
N LEU A 37 20.77 10.56 -69.25
CA LEU A 37 19.84 10.01 -70.24
C LEU A 37 19.03 11.12 -70.95
N ASP A 38 18.53 12.12 -70.21
CA ASP A 38 17.81 13.27 -70.79
C ASP A 38 18.72 14.13 -71.69
N ASP A 39 19.98 14.34 -71.30
CA ASP A 39 20.97 15.05 -72.10
C ASP A 39 21.32 14.29 -73.40
N ILE A 40 21.36 12.96 -73.36
CA ILE A 40 21.56 12.14 -74.56
C ILE A 40 20.31 12.18 -75.45
N ALA A 41 19.12 12.01 -74.87
CA ALA A 41 17.86 12.04 -75.61
C ALA A 41 17.61 13.40 -76.29
N SER A 42 18.03 14.50 -75.65
CA SER A 42 17.98 15.86 -76.21
C SER A 42 19.13 16.20 -77.17
N GLY A 43 20.06 15.27 -77.42
CA GLY A 43 21.19 15.45 -78.32
C GLY A 43 22.30 16.37 -77.77
N ARG A 44 22.25 16.73 -76.48
CA ARG A 44 23.30 17.51 -75.80
C ARG A 44 24.54 16.67 -75.50
N LEU A 45 24.35 15.36 -75.29
CA LEU A 45 25.42 14.36 -75.20
C LEU A 45 25.33 13.36 -76.36
N GLN A 46 26.47 13.04 -76.97
CA GLN A 46 26.54 12.05 -78.05
C GLN A 46 26.68 10.60 -77.54
N ALA A 47 27.26 10.42 -76.35
CA ALA A 47 27.54 9.11 -75.80
C ALA A 47 27.39 9.11 -74.27
N PRO A 48 26.99 7.97 -73.67
CA PRO A 48 26.91 7.83 -72.23
C PRO A 48 28.29 7.93 -71.57
N HIS A 49 28.37 8.64 -70.44
CA HIS A 49 29.56 8.75 -69.60
C HIS A 49 29.57 7.73 -68.46
N SER A 50 28.40 7.29 -68.01
CA SER A 50 28.28 6.34 -66.93
C SER A 50 28.76 4.93 -67.36
N PRO A 51 29.62 4.27 -66.56
CA PRO A 51 30.26 3.04 -66.97
C PRO A 51 29.29 1.86 -67.06
N TRP A 52 28.16 1.90 -66.35
CA TRP A 52 27.11 0.87 -66.48
C TRP A 52 26.32 1.05 -67.78
N LEU A 53 25.99 2.29 -68.16
CA LEU A 53 25.22 2.59 -69.37
C LEU A 53 26.03 2.29 -70.63
N GLN A 54 27.33 2.58 -70.62
CA GLN A 54 28.25 2.16 -71.69
C GLN A 54 28.23 0.64 -71.91
N LYS A 55 28.31 -0.15 -70.82
CA LYS A 55 28.25 -1.62 -70.91
C LYS A 55 26.91 -2.13 -71.43
N VAL A 56 25.81 -1.47 -71.06
CA VAL A 56 24.46 -1.78 -71.58
C VAL A 56 24.44 -1.56 -73.10
N CYS A 57 24.93 -0.41 -73.57
CA CYS A 57 25.02 -0.10 -75.00
C CYS A 57 25.91 -1.09 -75.77
N ASP A 58 27.07 -1.47 -75.22
CA ASP A 58 27.98 -2.42 -75.87
C ASP A 58 27.38 -3.82 -75.97
N ASP A 59 26.72 -4.31 -74.91
CA ASP A 59 26.06 -5.62 -74.90
C ASP A 59 24.83 -5.60 -75.83
N TYR A 60 24.07 -4.50 -75.88
CA TYR A 60 22.97 -4.32 -76.84
C TYR A 60 23.47 -4.36 -78.30
N ARG A 61 24.57 -3.63 -78.59
CA ARG A 61 25.23 -3.66 -79.91
C ARG A 61 25.66 -5.06 -80.30
N GLN A 62 26.16 -5.85 -79.35
CA GLN A 62 26.55 -7.24 -79.60
C GLN A 62 25.34 -8.14 -79.93
N HIS A 63 24.21 -7.95 -79.25
CA HIS A 63 22.97 -8.71 -79.51
C HIS A 63 22.39 -8.39 -80.89
N GLU A 64 22.28 -7.11 -81.26
CA GLU A 64 21.83 -6.70 -82.59
C GLU A 64 22.72 -7.24 -83.72
N ARG A 65 24.06 -7.31 -83.49
CA ARG A 65 24.99 -7.94 -84.44
C ARG A 65 24.79 -9.45 -84.58
N SER A 66 24.36 -10.11 -83.51
CA SER A 66 24.07 -11.55 -83.52
C SER A 66 22.71 -11.90 -84.15
N GLY A 67 21.87 -10.89 -84.46
CA GLY A 67 20.56 -11.07 -85.08
C GLY A 67 19.47 -11.57 -84.12
N ILE A 68 19.72 -11.53 -82.82
CA ILE A 68 18.77 -11.90 -81.77
C ILE A 68 18.25 -10.61 -81.16
N GLU A 69 16.92 -10.41 -81.14
CA GLU A 69 16.32 -9.25 -80.48
C GLU A 69 16.66 -9.29 -78.97
N PRO A 70 17.39 -8.29 -78.46
CA PRO A 70 17.74 -8.24 -77.05
C PRO A 70 16.50 -7.96 -76.20
N ASN A 71 16.36 -8.68 -75.09
CA ASN A 71 15.47 -8.27 -74.01
C ASN A 71 16.11 -7.06 -73.31
N THR A 72 15.75 -5.85 -73.75
CA THR A 72 16.25 -4.57 -73.23
C THR A 72 16.06 -4.46 -71.74
N GLN A 73 14.91 -4.88 -71.22
CA GLN A 73 14.64 -4.83 -69.80
C GLN A 73 15.64 -5.68 -68.99
N ALA A 74 15.82 -6.95 -69.36
CA ALA A 74 16.76 -7.83 -68.66
C ALA A 74 18.21 -7.33 -68.77
N LEU A 75 18.56 -6.69 -69.89
CA LEU A 75 19.89 -6.14 -70.12
C LEU A 75 20.19 -4.95 -69.20
N ILE A 76 19.24 -4.02 -69.09
CA ILE A 76 19.37 -2.85 -68.21
C ILE A 76 19.50 -3.31 -66.76
N GLU A 77 18.62 -4.21 -66.30
CA GLU A 77 18.65 -4.74 -64.92
C GLU A 77 19.98 -5.42 -64.59
N LYS A 78 20.54 -6.21 -65.52
CA LYS A 78 21.82 -6.94 -65.35
C LYS A 78 22.99 -6.03 -64.99
N TYR A 79 23.07 -4.84 -65.59
CA TYR A 79 24.17 -3.90 -65.37
C TYR A 79 23.83 -2.85 -64.31
N TYR A 80 22.59 -2.37 -64.26
CA TYR A 80 22.13 -1.42 -63.25
C TYR A 80 22.30 -1.99 -61.83
N LEU A 81 21.87 -3.23 -61.58
CA LEU A 81 21.95 -3.84 -60.25
C LEU A 81 23.40 -4.08 -59.79
N LYS A 82 24.33 -4.23 -60.73
CA LYS A 82 25.76 -4.48 -60.46
C LYS A 82 26.57 -3.21 -60.25
N GLU A 83 26.03 -2.05 -60.62
CA GLU A 83 26.73 -0.79 -60.47
C GLU A 83 26.96 -0.46 -59.00
N LYS A 84 28.17 0.01 -58.67
CA LYS A 84 28.58 0.21 -57.27
C LYS A 84 28.41 1.67 -56.87
N LEU A 85 27.57 1.91 -55.88
CA LEU A 85 27.45 3.23 -55.25
C LEU A 85 28.36 3.32 -54.03
N VAL A 86 28.94 4.50 -53.83
CA VAL A 86 29.73 4.80 -52.63
C VAL A 86 28.78 5.31 -51.56
N ILE A 87 28.50 4.45 -50.58
CA ILE A 87 27.70 4.78 -49.39
C ILE A 87 28.62 5.33 -48.30
N VAL A 88 28.23 6.47 -47.72
CA VAL A 88 28.90 7.10 -46.56
C VAL A 88 30.41 7.28 -46.82
N GLY A 89 30.80 7.53 -48.08
CA GLY A 89 32.19 7.81 -48.47
C GLY A 89 33.17 6.64 -48.40
N LEU A 90 32.84 5.53 -47.73
CA LEU A 90 33.75 4.39 -47.51
C LEU A 90 33.31 3.11 -48.22
N TRP A 91 32.01 2.81 -48.30
CA TRP A 91 31.53 1.48 -48.72
C TRP A 91 31.03 1.47 -50.16
N ARG A 92 31.69 0.69 -51.03
CA ARG A 92 31.25 0.45 -52.41
C ARG A 92 30.28 -0.73 -52.47
N VAL A 93 28.98 -0.46 -52.50
CA VAL A 93 27.93 -1.49 -52.45
C VAL A 93 27.12 -1.48 -53.76
N PRO A 94 26.76 -2.65 -54.32
CA PRO A 94 25.92 -2.72 -55.52
C PRO A 94 24.54 -2.11 -55.29
N VAL A 95 24.03 -1.33 -56.25
CA VAL A 95 22.76 -0.57 -56.11
C VAL A 95 21.60 -1.46 -55.67
N GLY A 96 21.49 -2.67 -56.21
CA GLY A 96 20.43 -3.61 -55.84
C GLY A 96 20.41 -3.96 -54.36
N ASN A 97 21.59 -4.13 -53.75
CA ASN A 97 21.71 -4.43 -52.32
C ASN A 97 21.42 -3.20 -51.47
N VAL A 98 21.85 -2.02 -51.93
CA VAL A 98 21.56 -0.74 -51.27
C VAL A 98 20.07 -0.48 -51.20
N GLN A 99 19.37 -0.63 -52.32
CA GLN A 99 17.94 -0.39 -52.39
C GLN A 99 17.16 -1.33 -51.45
N ARG A 100 17.51 -2.63 -51.45
CA ARG A 100 16.90 -3.60 -50.52
C ARG A 100 17.19 -3.26 -49.06
N LEU A 101 18.43 -2.89 -48.73
CA LEU A 101 18.82 -2.52 -47.37
C LEU A 101 18.04 -1.28 -46.90
N LEU A 102 18.00 -0.22 -47.73
CA LEU A 102 17.26 1.01 -47.43
C LEU A 102 15.76 0.75 -47.22
N GLN A 103 15.17 -0.17 -47.99
CA GLN A 103 13.76 -0.56 -47.83
C GLN A 103 13.50 -1.32 -46.53
N GLN A 104 14.48 -2.08 -46.02
CA GLN A 104 14.35 -2.87 -44.78
C GLN A 104 14.77 -2.11 -43.51
N LEU A 105 15.51 -1.01 -43.63
CA LEU A 105 16.00 -0.22 -42.50
C LEU A 105 14.90 0.26 -41.52
N PRO A 106 13.73 0.77 -41.99
CA PRO A 106 12.65 1.14 -41.07
C PRO A 106 12.22 -0.04 -40.19
N SER A 107 12.02 -1.22 -40.78
CA SER A 107 11.65 -2.44 -40.06
C SER A 107 12.72 -2.88 -39.06
N PHE A 108 13.99 -2.85 -39.45
CA PHE A 108 15.09 -3.17 -38.52
C PHE A 108 15.14 -2.21 -37.34
N THR A 109 14.84 -0.94 -37.55
CA THR A 109 14.86 0.07 -36.50
C THR A 109 13.72 -0.12 -35.50
N ILE A 110 12.55 -0.55 -35.96
CA ILE A 110 11.43 -0.96 -35.09
C ILE A 110 11.84 -2.20 -34.27
N ILE A 111 12.40 -3.22 -34.91
CA ILE A 111 12.84 -4.46 -34.24
C ILE A 111 13.88 -4.14 -33.15
N LEU A 112 14.85 -3.26 -33.44
CA LEU A 112 15.82 -2.79 -32.45
C LEU A 112 15.18 -2.01 -31.30
N GLY A 113 14.17 -1.19 -31.59
CA GLY A 113 13.38 -0.51 -30.55
C GLY A 113 12.66 -1.49 -29.64
N VAL A 114 11.99 -2.50 -30.20
CA VAL A 114 11.31 -3.58 -29.46
C VAL A 114 12.30 -4.43 -28.65
N LEU A 115 13.46 -4.74 -29.22
CA LEU A 115 14.54 -5.43 -28.51
C LEU A 115 15.01 -4.61 -27.30
N GLY A 116 15.17 -3.30 -27.46
CA GLY A 116 15.46 -2.38 -26.36
C GLY A 116 14.39 -2.41 -25.26
N THR A 117 13.11 -2.46 -25.65
CA THR A 117 11.98 -2.59 -24.72
C THR A 117 12.05 -3.88 -23.92
N PHE A 118 12.33 -5.00 -24.59
CA PHE A 118 12.49 -6.30 -23.94
C PHE A 118 13.63 -6.26 -22.92
N VAL A 119 14.80 -5.75 -23.31
CA VAL A 119 15.96 -5.60 -22.43
C VAL A 119 15.65 -4.70 -21.22
N GLY A 120 14.97 -3.57 -21.43
CA GLY A 120 14.61 -2.64 -20.35
C GLY A 120 13.60 -3.24 -19.36
N LEU A 121 12.58 -3.95 -19.85
CA LEU A 121 11.62 -4.65 -19.00
C LEU A 121 12.26 -5.81 -18.23
N THR A 122 13.16 -6.56 -18.86
CA THR A 122 13.94 -7.60 -18.17
C THR A 122 14.79 -7.02 -17.05
N MET A 123 15.46 -5.86 -17.27
CA MET A 123 16.19 -5.17 -16.20
C MET A 123 15.28 -4.68 -15.08
N ALA A 124 14.07 -4.19 -15.39
CA ALA A 124 13.09 -3.81 -14.38
C ALA A 124 12.66 -5.00 -13.52
N LEU A 125 12.44 -6.17 -14.13
CA LEU A 125 12.09 -7.41 -13.42
C LEU A 125 13.23 -7.90 -12.52
N PHE A 126 14.47 -7.92 -13.00
CA PHE A 126 15.63 -8.29 -12.18
C PHE A 126 15.80 -7.33 -10.99
N SER A 127 15.61 -6.02 -11.22
CA SER A 127 15.65 -5.02 -10.15
C SER A 127 14.56 -5.28 -9.11
N MET A 128 13.34 -5.56 -9.54
CA MET A 128 12.22 -5.87 -8.65
C MET A 128 12.45 -7.16 -7.84
N GLN A 129 12.98 -8.20 -8.48
CA GLN A 129 13.38 -9.44 -7.80
C GLN A 129 14.44 -9.14 -6.72
N SER A 130 15.48 -8.37 -7.05
CA SER A 130 16.54 -8.01 -6.09
C SER A 130 16.00 -7.21 -4.91
N THR A 131 15.07 -6.28 -5.14
CA THR A 131 14.37 -5.52 -4.11
C THR A 131 13.53 -6.42 -3.20
N LEU A 132 12.77 -7.36 -3.77
CA LEU A 132 11.97 -8.31 -3.00
C LEU A 132 12.83 -9.24 -2.13
N PHE A 133 13.96 -9.71 -2.64
CA PHE A 133 14.93 -10.48 -1.85
C PHE A 133 15.57 -9.65 -0.73
N ALA A 134 15.91 -8.39 -1.00
CA ALA A 134 16.49 -7.48 -0.01
C ALA A 134 15.50 -7.13 1.12
N LEU A 135 14.20 -7.03 0.81
CA LEU A 135 13.15 -6.75 1.79
C LEU A 135 12.67 -8.02 2.52
N GLY A 136 12.71 -9.19 1.87
CA GLY A 136 12.26 -10.47 2.44
C GLY A 136 13.33 -11.26 3.20
N GLY A 137 14.61 -11.03 2.92
CA GLY A 137 15.73 -11.64 3.64
C GLY A 137 15.98 -10.90 4.96
N GLY A 138 15.47 -11.43 6.07
CA GLY A 138 15.57 -10.86 7.42
C GLY A 138 16.98 -10.75 7.98
N ALA A 139 17.82 -9.89 7.42
CA ALA A 139 19.09 -9.47 8.00
C ALA A 139 18.92 -8.10 8.66
N SER A 140 18.87 -8.15 9.99
CA SER A 140 18.86 -7.08 10.98
C SER A 140 20.06 -6.14 10.83
N ALA A 141 20.10 -5.31 9.79
CA ALA A 141 21.09 -4.25 9.63
C ALA A 141 20.50 -3.08 8.83
N GLY A 142 19.85 -2.14 9.53
CA GLY A 142 19.62 -0.77 9.09
C GLY A 142 19.07 -0.60 7.67
N VAL A 143 17.81 -0.99 7.44
CA VAL A 143 17.06 -0.51 6.27
C VAL A 143 16.93 1.00 6.41
N THR A 144 17.76 1.75 5.69
CA THR A 144 17.70 3.22 5.66
C THR A 144 16.59 3.64 4.70
N MET A 145 15.97 4.80 4.93
CA MET A 145 14.96 5.33 4.01
C MET A 145 15.50 5.41 2.56
N ASN A 146 16.81 5.67 2.40
CA ASN A 146 17.49 5.62 1.11
C ASN A 146 17.47 4.24 0.45
N SER A 147 17.69 3.14 1.18
CA SER A 147 17.64 1.80 0.58
C SER A 147 16.26 1.44 0.08
N ILE A 148 15.19 1.91 0.76
CA ILE A 148 13.81 1.72 0.30
C ILE A 148 13.54 2.54 -0.96
N ILE A 149 13.94 3.82 -0.98
CA ILE A 149 13.77 4.70 -2.15
C ILE A 149 14.54 4.16 -3.37
N THR A 150 15.78 3.71 -3.20
CA THR A 150 16.59 3.11 -4.28
C THR A 150 15.93 1.83 -4.81
N SER A 151 15.41 1.00 -3.91
CA SER A 151 14.73 -0.25 -4.26
C SER A 151 13.40 -0.04 -5.00
N LEU A 152 12.72 1.08 -4.72
CA LEU A 152 11.49 1.49 -5.40
C LEU A 152 11.77 2.10 -6.77
N THR A 153 12.86 2.87 -6.90
CA THR A 153 13.21 3.64 -8.12
C THR A 153 13.91 2.80 -9.19
N ALA A 154 14.62 1.74 -8.82
CA ALA A 154 15.34 0.89 -9.78
C ALA A 154 14.44 0.24 -10.86
N PRO A 155 13.26 -0.34 -10.54
CA PRO A 155 12.34 -0.85 -11.57
C PRO A 155 11.82 0.25 -12.52
N PHE A 156 11.60 1.47 -12.01
CA PHE A 156 11.16 2.60 -12.84
C PHE A 156 12.23 3.05 -13.83
N GLN A 157 13.52 2.91 -13.49
CA GLN A 157 14.61 3.15 -14.45
C GLN A 157 14.55 2.16 -15.60
N GLY A 158 14.47 0.85 -15.32
CA GLY A 158 14.33 -0.17 -16.37
C GLY A 158 13.11 0.06 -17.27
N MET A 159 11.96 0.44 -16.70
CA MET A 159 10.77 0.81 -17.47
C MET A 159 10.99 2.06 -18.32
N SER A 160 11.67 3.09 -17.79
CA SER A 160 12.02 4.30 -18.54
C SER A 160 12.94 3.97 -19.71
N THR A 161 13.93 3.08 -19.53
CA THR A 161 14.81 2.65 -20.63
C THR A 161 14.02 2.00 -21.75
N ALA A 162 13.09 1.10 -21.42
CA ALA A 162 12.24 0.41 -22.38
C ALA A 162 11.37 1.38 -23.20
N PHE A 163 10.82 2.40 -22.53
CA PHE A 163 10.01 3.43 -23.17
C PHE A 163 10.82 4.30 -24.12
N ILE A 164 12.01 4.76 -23.71
CA ILE A 164 12.88 5.62 -24.53
C ILE A 164 13.37 4.86 -25.77
N THR A 165 13.78 3.60 -25.64
CA THR A 165 14.22 2.79 -26.79
C THR A 165 13.09 2.52 -27.78
N SER A 166 11.86 2.32 -27.29
CA SER A 166 10.67 2.15 -28.14
C SER A 166 10.37 3.42 -28.94
N ILE A 167 10.34 4.59 -28.28
CA ILE A 167 10.13 5.88 -28.94
C ILE A 167 11.24 6.14 -29.96
N ALA A 168 12.50 5.89 -29.60
CA ALA A 168 13.62 6.05 -30.53
C ALA A 168 13.46 5.16 -31.77
N GLY A 169 13.09 3.89 -31.60
CA GLY A 169 12.87 2.96 -32.71
C GLY A 169 11.74 3.37 -33.64
N VAL A 170 10.58 3.72 -33.08
CA VAL A 170 9.40 4.13 -33.86
C VAL A 170 9.62 5.48 -34.54
N SER A 171 10.19 6.47 -33.84
CA SER A 171 10.47 7.79 -34.42
C SER A 171 11.48 7.72 -35.56
N ALA A 172 12.56 6.96 -35.38
CA ALA A 172 13.54 6.72 -36.44
C ALA A 172 12.94 5.98 -37.64
N ALA A 173 12.12 4.95 -37.41
CA ALA A 173 11.43 4.24 -38.49
C ALA A 173 10.47 5.14 -39.26
N LEU A 174 9.73 6.01 -38.55
CA LEU A 174 8.86 7.01 -39.17
C LEU A 174 9.68 7.98 -40.03
N LEU A 175 10.78 8.52 -39.50
CA LEU A 175 11.67 9.41 -40.26
C LEU A 175 12.20 8.74 -41.54
N LEU A 176 12.70 7.51 -41.44
CA LEU A 176 13.20 6.75 -42.59
C LEU A 176 12.09 6.43 -43.60
N THR A 177 10.89 6.11 -43.12
CA THR A 177 9.74 5.81 -43.99
C THR A 177 9.29 7.05 -44.76
N VAL A 178 9.21 8.21 -44.09
CA VAL A 178 8.88 9.50 -44.74
C VAL A 178 9.93 9.85 -45.80
N LEU A 179 11.22 9.57 -45.53
CA LEU A 179 12.29 9.71 -46.53
C LEU A 179 12.10 8.77 -47.72
N SER A 180 11.79 7.50 -47.46
CA SER A 180 11.61 6.46 -48.48
C SER A 180 10.44 6.77 -49.43
N THR A 181 9.33 7.25 -48.87
CA THR A 181 8.14 7.67 -49.64
C THR A 181 8.42 8.94 -50.48
N GLY A 182 9.51 9.66 -50.24
CA GLY A 182 9.89 10.83 -51.03
C GLY A 182 9.11 12.09 -50.68
N PHE A 183 8.53 12.16 -49.46
CA PHE A 183 7.76 13.33 -48.98
C PHE A 183 8.59 14.62 -49.05
N PHE A 184 9.85 14.58 -48.60
CA PHE A 184 10.77 15.72 -48.67
C PHE A 184 11.32 16.00 -50.07
N SER A 185 11.22 15.03 -50.98
CA SER A 185 11.80 15.09 -52.33
C SER A 185 10.77 15.48 -53.40
N ARG A 186 9.68 16.17 -53.03
CA ARG A 186 8.59 16.55 -53.96
C ARG A 186 7.99 15.35 -54.71
N GLY A 187 7.82 14.21 -54.03
CA GLY A 187 7.20 13.01 -54.62
C GLY A 187 8.15 12.12 -55.44
N THR A 188 9.44 12.45 -55.53
CA THR A 188 10.44 11.56 -56.14
C THR A 188 10.94 10.52 -55.13
N SER A 189 10.15 9.45 -54.95
CA SER A 189 10.56 8.28 -54.17
C SER A 189 11.69 7.52 -54.87
N LEU A 190 12.43 6.70 -54.12
CA LEU A 190 13.51 5.88 -54.68
C LEU A 190 12.97 4.90 -55.73
N SER A 191 11.81 4.30 -55.47
CA SER A 191 11.12 3.39 -56.40
C SER A 191 10.67 4.11 -57.68
N TYR A 192 10.19 5.35 -57.57
CA TYR A 192 9.85 6.16 -58.74
C TYR A 192 11.08 6.45 -59.60
N LEU A 193 12.20 6.86 -58.98
CA LEU A 193 13.45 7.13 -59.70
C LEU A 193 14.00 5.87 -60.39
N HIS A 194 13.92 4.72 -59.72
CA HIS A 194 14.29 3.43 -60.29
C HIS A 194 13.47 3.10 -61.54
N GLY A 195 12.13 3.15 -61.42
CA GLY A 195 11.24 2.89 -62.55
C GLY A 195 11.47 3.87 -63.70
N LYS A 196 11.71 5.14 -63.39
CA LYS A 196 11.99 6.16 -64.40
C LYS A 196 13.30 5.92 -65.15
N ILE A 197 14.39 5.56 -64.46
CA ILE A 197 15.64 5.18 -65.12
C ILE A 197 15.43 3.97 -66.02
N MET A 198 14.68 2.98 -65.55
CA MET A 198 14.40 1.77 -66.32
C MET A 198 13.72 2.11 -67.65
N THR A 199 12.62 2.89 -67.59
CA THR A 199 11.86 3.30 -68.76
C THR A 199 12.62 4.25 -69.69
N ASP A 200 13.30 5.27 -69.14
CA ASP A 200 14.05 6.24 -69.95
C ASP A 200 15.25 5.56 -70.64
N CYS A 201 15.90 4.59 -69.97
CA CYS A 201 17.00 3.82 -70.54
C CYS A 201 16.51 2.87 -71.64
N GLU A 202 15.37 2.22 -71.46
CA GLU A 202 14.75 1.36 -72.48
C GLU A 202 14.37 2.18 -73.72
N ALA A 203 13.68 3.31 -73.52
CA ALA A 203 13.35 4.23 -74.61
C ALA A 203 14.60 4.73 -75.35
N TYR A 204 15.69 5.03 -74.62
CA TYR A 204 16.97 5.41 -75.22
C TYR A 204 17.56 4.28 -76.08
N LEU A 205 17.57 3.03 -75.59
CA LEU A 205 18.09 1.89 -76.32
C LEU A 205 17.31 1.61 -77.61
N ASP A 206 15.98 1.53 -77.51
CA ASP A 206 15.12 1.08 -78.61
C ASP A 206 14.89 2.14 -79.69
N HIS A 207 14.94 3.42 -79.34
CA HIS A 207 14.78 4.50 -80.30
C HIS A 207 16.12 5.10 -80.72
N THR A 208 16.82 5.79 -79.81
CA THR A 208 18.00 6.58 -80.16
C THR A 208 19.20 5.70 -80.48
N PHE A 209 19.50 4.69 -79.65
CA PHE A 209 20.68 3.87 -79.85
C PHE A 209 20.53 2.89 -81.02
N ARG A 210 19.36 2.25 -81.16
CA ARG A 210 19.06 1.39 -82.32
C ARG A 210 19.15 2.13 -83.65
N THR A 211 18.63 3.37 -83.72
CA THR A 211 18.73 4.18 -84.94
C THR A 211 20.18 4.55 -85.29
N LEU A 212 21.01 4.86 -84.29
CA LEU A 212 22.46 5.05 -84.49
C LEU A 212 23.14 3.76 -84.98
N LEU A 213 22.76 2.60 -84.44
CA LEU A 213 23.31 1.29 -84.85
C LEU A 213 22.96 0.92 -86.30
N LEU A 214 21.73 1.23 -86.73
CA LEU A 214 21.28 1.00 -88.10
C LEU A 214 22.04 1.88 -89.10
N GLN A 215 22.44 3.09 -88.71
CA GLN A 215 23.29 3.95 -89.52
C GLN A 215 24.75 3.44 -89.63
N GLU A 216 25.24 2.67 -88.65
CA GLU A 216 26.59 2.06 -88.68
C GLU A 216 26.68 0.81 -89.59
N LYS A 217 25.56 0.19 -89.97
CA LYS A 217 25.58 -1.07 -90.76
C LYS A 217 25.82 -0.76 -92.25
N PRO A 218 26.88 -1.29 -92.90
CA PRO A 218 27.11 -1.04 -94.31
C PRO A 218 26.00 -1.70 -95.14
N GLN A 219 25.24 -0.88 -95.86
CA GLN A 219 24.33 -1.32 -96.93
C GLN A 219 25.20 -1.89 -98.07
N ASP A 220 25.44 -3.21 -98.07
CA ASP A 220 26.06 -3.86 -99.21
C ASP A 220 25.01 -4.06 -100.32
N SER A 221 25.28 -3.41 -101.46
CA SER A 221 24.41 -3.27 -102.63
C SER A 221 24.15 -4.58 -103.39
N VAL A 222 22.91 -4.68 -103.87
CA VAL A 222 22.25 -5.79 -104.59
C VAL A 222 23.03 -6.32 -105.80
N GLU A 223 23.98 -5.57 -106.35
CA GLU A 223 24.81 -5.95 -107.50
C GLU A 223 25.78 -7.12 -107.21
N ARG A 224 26.27 -7.27 -105.97
CA ARG A 224 27.15 -8.40 -105.59
C ARG A 224 26.44 -9.74 -105.50
N LEU A 225 25.12 -9.74 -105.38
CA LEU A 225 24.30 -10.96 -105.28
C LEU A 225 24.00 -11.55 -106.66
N LEU A 226 23.93 -10.72 -107.70
CA LEU A 226 23.65 -11.14 -109.07
C LEU A 226 24.89 -11.75 -109.76
N ASP A 227 26.07 -11.19 -109.51
CA ASP A 227 27.33 -11.69 -110.10
C ASP A 227 27.68 -13.11 -109.60
N ARG A 228 27.44 -13.38 -108.31
CA ARG A 228 27.61 -14.73 -107.72
C ARG A 228 26.61 -15.76 -108.25
N LEU A 229 25.48 -15.32 -108.76
CA LEU A 229 24.42 -16.18 -109.29
C LEU A 229 24.77 -16.62 -110.72
N ALA A 230 25.34 -15.72 -111.53
CA ALA A 230 25.77 -16.00 -112.90
C ALA A 230 26.93 -17.00 -112.94
N THR A 231 27.96 -16.82 -112.10
CA THR A 231 29.13 -17.71 -112.06
C THR A 231 28.77 -19.13 -111.57
N LYS A 232 27.80 -19.26 -110.66
CA LYS A 232 27.36 -20.58 -110.14
C LYS A 232 26.52 -21.40 -111.12
N ILE A 233 25.86 -20.77 -112.09
CA ILE A 233 25.00 -21.47 -113.07
C ILE A 233 25.86 -22.19 -114.12
N GLU A 234 26.95 -21.56 -114.54
CA GLU A 234 27.91 -22.13 -115.51
C GLU A 234 28.63 -23.36 -114.94
N GLU A 235 29.04 -23.29 -113.66
CA GLU A 235 29.69 -24.38 -112.94
C GLU A 235 28.73 -25.56 -112.65
N SER A 236 27.43 -25.27 -112.47
CA SER A 236 26.40 -26.26 -112.17
C SER A 236 26.10 -27.19 -113.36
N PHE A 237 26.16 -26.69 -114.61
CA PHE A 237 25.77 -27.47 -115.78
C PHE A 237 26.77 -28.60 -116.14
N HIS A 238 28.06 -28.39 -115.86
CA HIS A 238 29.10 -29.40 -116.09
C HIS A 238 29.19 -30.43 -114.94
N SER A 239 28.82 -30.03 -113.72
CA SER A 239 28.84 -30.87 -112.52
C SER A 239 27.61 -31.80 -112.39
N THR A 240 26.46 -31.40 -112.94
CA THR A 240 25.16 -32.06 -112.77
C THR A 240 25.11 -33.52 -113.24
N ILE A 241 25.86 -33.91 -114.28
CA ILE A 241 25.82 -35.29 -114.82
C ILE A 241 26.61 -36.28 -113.93
N GLY A 242 27.64 -35.82 -113.21
CA GLY A 242 28.37 -36.61 -112.21
C GLY A 242 27.74 -36.55 -110.81
N HIS A 243 27.18 -35.40 -110.43
CA HIS A 243 26.53 -35.20 -109.13
C HIS A 243 25.20 -35.95 -108.98
N PHE A 244 24.50 -36.29 -110.06
CA PHE A 244 23.20 -36.95 -109.95
C PHE A 244 23.28 -38.31 -109.22
N GLY A 245 24.35 -39.08 -109.45
CA GLY A 245 24.59 -40.35 -108.75
C GLY A 245 25.04 -40.17 -107.29
N ALA A 246 25.88 -39.17 -107.03
CA ALA A 246 26.30 -38.81 -105.67
C ALA A 246 25.13 -38.28 -104.84
N VAL A 247 24.28 -37.44 -105.42
CA VAL A 247 23.05 -36.91 -104.81
C VAL A 247 22.06 -38.02 -104.55
N LEU A 248 21.88 -39.00 -105.45
CA LEU A 248 21.00 -40.15 -105.15
C LEU A 248 21.51 -40.97 -103.96
N THR A 249 22.83 -41.13 -103.84
CA THR A 249 23.48 -41.87 -102.75
C THR A 249 23.38 -41.09 -101.43
N GLU A 250 23.63 -39.79 -101.47
CA GLU A 250 23.51 -38.88 -100.32
C GLU A 250 22.05 -38.71 -99.87
N LEU A 251 21.11 -38.68 -100.81
CA LEU A 251 19.67 -38.65 -100.53
C LEU A 251 19.22 -39.99 -99.94
N THR A 252 19.73 -41.12 -100.40
CA THR A 252 19.47 -42.44 -99.80
C THR A 252 20.04 -42.53 -98.38
N SER A 253 21.27 -42.06 -98.18
CA SER A 253 21.90 -41.96 -96.85
C SER A 253 21.16 -41.00 -95.93
N GLY A 254 20.73 -39.85 -96.43
CA GLY A 254 19.95 -38.84 -95.70
C GLY A 254 18.54 -39.33 -95.36
N LEU A 255 17.95 -40.16 -96.21
CA LEU A 255 16.66 -40.82 -95.96
C LEU A 255 16.82 -41.90 -94.88
N GLN A 256 17.90 -42.68 -94.93
CA GLN A 256 18.23 -43.66 -93.88
C GLN A 256 18.51 -42.97 -92.53
N GLN A 257 19.21 -41.85 -92.54
CA GLN A 257 19.42 -41.02 -91.36
C GLN A 257 18.11 -40.44 -90.86
N SER A 258 17.26 -39.87 -91.73
CA SER A 258 15.94 -39.35 -91.35
C SER A 258 15.03 -40.41 -90.74
N VAL A 259 15.06 -41.65 -91.25
CA VAL A 259 14.31 -42.77 -90.66
C VAL A 259 14.84 -43.10 -89.26
N THR A 260 16.16 -43.00 -89.06
CA THR A 260 16.81 -43.21 -87.76
C THR A 260 16.47 -42.07 -86.78
N ASP A 261 16.47 -40.83 -87.26
CA ASP A 261 16.12 -39.65 -86.47
C ASP A 261 14.64 -39.70 -86.06
N VAL A 262 13.74 -40.07 -86.98
CA VAL A 262 12.32 -40.29 -86.69
C VAL A 262 12.13 -41.38 -85.63
N LYS A 263 12.87 -42.49 -85.73
CA LYS A 263 12.84 -43.55 -84.70
C LYS A 263 13.28 -43.01 -83.34
N THR A 264 14.35 -42.21 -83.30
CA THR A 264 14.86 -41.58 -82.08
C THR A 264 13.85 -40.59 -81.49
N ILE A 265 13.15 -39.83 -82.33
CA ILE A 265 12.05 -38.94 -81.92
C ILE A 265 10.92 -39.74 -81.27
N PHE A 266 10.53 -40.88 -81.85
CA PHE A 266 9.50 -41.74 -81.25
C PHE A 266 9.93 -42.36 -79.92
N GLU A 267 11.20 -42.76 -79.77
CA GLU A 267 11.76 -43.24 -78.50
C GLU A 267 11.73 -42.13 -77.44
N THR A 268 12.16 -40.93 -77.80
CA THR A 268 12.14 -39.76 -76.91
C THR A 268 10.70 -39.36 -76.52
N GLN A 269 9.75 -39.42 -77.47
CA GLN A 269 8.34 -39.15 -77.22
C GLN A 269 7.71 -40.16 -76.25
N ARG A 270 8.11 -41.44 -76.37
CA ARG A 270 7.69 -42.49 -75.43
C ARG A 270 8.24 -42.23 -74.02
N ASP A 271 9.48 -41.78 -73.89
CA ASP A 271 10.08 -41.42 -72.60
C ASP A 271 9.41 -40.20 -71.95
N TYR A 272 9.07 -39.19 -72.75
CA TYR A 272 8.27 -38.06 -72.27
C TYR A 272 6.87 -38.48 -71.82
N THR A 273 6.24 -39.42 -72.52
CA THR A 273 4.93 -39.97 -72.14
C THR A 273 5.01 -40.71 -70.80
N HIS A 274 6.07 -41.49 -70.57
CA HIS A 274 6.32 -42.13 -69.28
C HIS A 274 6.56 -41.12 -68.15
N SER A 275 7.36 -40.09 -68.40
CA SER A 275 7.62 -39.02 -67.42
C SER A 275 6.37 -38.20 -67.10
N PHE A 276 5.53 -37.96 -68.10
CA PHE A 276 4.22 -37.32 -67.94
C PHE A 276 3.28 -38.17 -67.09
N ALA A 277 3.20 -39.49 -67.34
CA ALA A 277 2.41 -40.40 -66.53
C ALA A 277 2.89 -40.45 -65.07
N ALA A 278 4.21 -40.45 -64.85
CA ALA A 278 4.79 -40.40 -63.50
C ALA A 278 4.46 -39.08 -62.79
N SER A 279 4.49 -37.96 -63.53
CA SER A 279 4.13 -36.64 -63.01
C SER A 279 2.64 -36.53 -62.69
N ALA A 280 1.77 -37.12 -63.52
CA ALA A 280 0.33 -37.22 -63.24
C ALA A 280 0.05 -37.99 -61.95
N GLY A 281 0.73 -39.12 -61.72
CA GLY A 281 0.64 -39.87 -60.46
C GLY A 281 1.16 -39.10 -59.24
N ALA A 282 2.26 -38.35 -59.40
CA ALA A 282 2.75 -37.47 -58.35
C ALA A 282 1.75 -36.34 -58.01
N LEU A 283 1.04 -35.82 -59.01
CA LEU A 283 0.01 -34.80 -58.86
C LEU A 283 -1.23 -35.33 -58.13
N GLU A 284 -1.62 -36.58 -58.42
CA GLU A 284 -2.69 -37.28 -57.69
C GLU A 284 -2.32 -37.48 -56.21
N HIS A 285 -1.10 -37.94 -55.94
CA HIS A 285 -0.58 -38.05 -54.56
C HIS A 285 -0.51 -36.71 -53.84
N PHE A 286 -0.11 -35.64 -54.54
CA PHE A 286 -0.15 -34.28 -54.02
C PHE A 286 -1.58 -33.87 -53.65
N GLY A 287 -2.55 -34.12 -54.54
CA GLY A 287 -3.97 -33.84 -54.28
C GLY A 287 -4.50 -34.59 -53.05
N ALA A 288 -4.12 -35.85 -52.86
CA ALA A 288 -4.49 -36.63 -51.68
C ALA A 288 -3.89 -36.03 -50.38
N ARG A 289 -2.61 -35.66 -50.40
CA ARG A 289 -1.95 -35.00 -49.24
C ARG A 289 -2.51 -33.62 -48.95
N PHE A 290 -2.88 -32.87 -49.98
CA PHE A 290 -3.50 -31.56 -49.83
C PHE A 290 -4.87 -31.69 -49.15
N ARG A 291 -5.66 -32.70 -49.52
CA ARG A 291 -6.94 -32.99 -48.87
C ARG A 291 -6.76 -33.34 -47.39
N GLU A 292 -5.79 -34.20 -47.07
CA GLU A 292 -5.45 -34.54 -45.68
C GLU A 292 -5.00 -33.31 -44.87
N ALA A 293 -4.21 -32.42 -45.48
CA ALA A 293 -3.79 -31.17 -44.86
C ALA A 293 -4.97 -30.20 -44.62
N ALA A 294 -5.91 -30.12 -45.57
CA ALA A 294 -7.11 -29.30 -45.44
C ALA A 294 -8.01 -29.81 -44.29
N GLU A 295 -8.20 -31.12 -44.16
CA GLU A 295 -8.94 -31.72 -43.05
C GLU A 295 -8.28 -31.45 -41.68
N LYS A 296 -6.95 -31.55 -41.60
CA LYS A 296 -6.21 -31.18 -40.38
C LYS A 296 -6.37 -29.70 -40.03
N GLN A 297 -6.35 -28.81 -41.02
CA GLN A 297 -6.54 -27.38 -40.82
C GLN A 297 -7.95 -27.05 -40.31
N GLU A 298 -8.99 -27.73 -40.84
CA GLU A 298 -10.37 -27.59 -40.36
C GLU A 298 -10.52 -28.03 -38.90
N ASN A 299 -9.89 -29.15 -38.53
CA ASN A 299 -9.88 -29.63 -37.14
C ASN A 299 -9.15 -28.66 -36.20
N ILE A 300 -8.04 -28.07 -36.64
CA ILE A 300 -7.33 -27.03 -35.88
C ILE A 300 -8.23 -25.80 -35.70
N ALA A 301 -8.91 -25.34 -36.75
CA ALA A 301 -9.82 -24.20 -36.69
C ALA A 301 -10.95 -24.43 -35.66
N ARG A 302 -11.59 -25.61 -35.68
CA ARG A 302 -12.63 -25.97 -34.69
C ARG A 302 -12.08 -26.05 -33.27
N SER A 303 -10.88 -26.63 -33.09
CA SER A 303 -10.26 -26.72 -31.76
C SER A 303 -9.86 -25.35 -31.21
N SER A 304 -9.46 -24.42 -32.08
CA SER A 304 -9.14 -23.03 -31.74
C SER A 304 -10.40 -22.30 -31.28
N GLU A 305 -11.51 -22.45 -32.00
CA GLU A 305 -12.80 -21.85 -31.65
C GLU A 305 -13.31 -22.36 -30.29
N SER A 306 -13.21 -23.66 -30.04
CA SER A 306 -13.53 -24.25 -28.73
C SER A 306 -12.62 -23.73 -27.60
N SER A 307 -11.32 -23.58 -27.88
CA SER A 307 -10.36 -23.04 -26.91
C SER A 307 -10.62 -21.57 -26.59
N VAL A 308 -11.00 -20.76 -27.58
CA VAL A 308 -11.39 -19.35 -27.41
C VAL A 308 -12.68 -19.26 -26.58
N ALA A 309 -13.66 -20.13 -26.83
CA ALA A 309 -14.87 -20.20 -26.02
C ALA A 309 -14.58 -20.58 -24.57
N ALA A 310 -13.68 -21.55 -24.34
CA ALA A 310 -13.25 -21.95 -23.00
C ALA A 310 -12.51 -20.82 -22.25
N LEU A 311 -11.61 -20.11 -22.93
CA LEU A 311 -10.92 -18.94 -22.37
C LEU A 311 -11.90 -17.82 -22.01
N THR A 312 -12.89 -17.57 -22.86
CA THR A 312 -13.94 -16.57 -22.59
C THR A 312 -14.72 -16.93 -21.32
N GLY A 313 -15.07 -18.22 -21.15
CA GLY A 313 -15.71 -18.72 -19.94
C GLY A 313 -14.84 -18.52 -18.69
N GLN A 314 -13.54 -18.81 -18.77
CA GLN A 314 -12.60 -18.60 -17.66
C GLN A 314 -12.40 -17.12 -17.31
N ILE A 315 -12.38 -16.24 -18.30
CA ILE A 315 -12.31 -14.79 -18.06
C ILE A 315 -13.57 -14.31 -17.32
N SER A 316 -14.75 -14.79 -17.71
CA SER A 316 -15.99 -14.41 -17.04
C SER A 316 -16.04 -14.89 -15.57
N THR A 317 -15.56 -16.11 -15.29
CA THR A 317 -15.50 -16.60 -13.90
C THR A 317 -14.46 -15.85 -13.07
N PHE A 318 -13.32 -15.48 -13.67
CA PHE A 318 -12.32 -14.64 -13.03
C PHE A 318 -12.85 -13.24 -12.72
N GLU A 319 -13.59 -12.63 -13.65
CA GLU A 319 -14.27 -11.34 -13.44
C GLU A 319 -15.24 -11.40 -12.25
N GLN A 320 -16.04 -12.47 -12.15
CA GLN A 320 -16.94 -12.67 -11.01
C GLN A 320 -16.18 -12.82 -9.68
N GLN A 321 -15.03 -13.51 -9.67
CA GLN A 321 -14.21 -13.63 -8.47
C GLN A 321 -13.62 -12.28 -8.03
N ILE A 322 -13.11 -11.48 -8.97
CA ILE A 322 -12.62 -10.13 -8.68
C ILE A 322 -13.73 -9.27 -8.09
N LYS A 323 -14.92 -9.32 -8.67
CA LYS A 323 -16.07 -8.56 -8.18
C LYS A 323 -16.43 -8.94 -6.75
N LYS A 324 -16.46 -10.24 -6.43
CA LYS A 324 -16.74 -10.74 -5.08
C LYS A 324 -15.68 -10.31 -4.06
N VAL A 325 -14.40 -10.34 -4.43
CA VAL A 325 -13.30 -9.88 -3.56
C VAL A 325 -13.38 -8.37 -3.32
N SER A 326 -13.69 -7.60 -4.37
CA SER A 326 -13.89 -6.15 -4.27
C SER A 326 -15.03 -5.79 -3.31
N GLU A 327 -16.18 -6.47 -3.43
CA GLU A 327 -17.33 -6.29 -2.53
C GLU A 327 -16.98 -6.65 -1.07
N GLN A 328 -16.23 -7.74 -0.85
CA GLN A 328 -15.76 -8.11 0.49
C GLN A 328 -14.77 -7.09 1.08
N GLN A 329 -13.86 -6.57 0.26
CA GLN A 329 -12.90 -5.54 0.67
C GLN A 329 -13.63 -4.24 1.05
N GLN A 330 -14.62 -3.84 0.26
CA GLN A 330 -15.41 -2.63 0.51
C GLN A 330 -16.25 -2.78 1.79
N ALA A 331 -16.87 -3.95 2.02
CA ALA A 331 -17.58 -4.24 3.26
C ALA A 331 -16.63 -4.28 4.49
N GLY A 332 -15.40 -4.76 4.31
CA GLY A 332 -14.35 -4.73 5.33
C GLY A 332 -13.93 -3.29 5.69
N GLN A 333 -13.73 -2.43 4.69
CA GLN A 333 -13.41 -1.02 4.89
C GLN A 333 -14.52 -0.28 5.63
N GLN A 334 -15.80 -0.50 5.27
CA GLN A 334 -16.93 0.11 5.98
C GLN A 334 -17.02 -0.34 7.45
N LYS A 335 -16.77 -1.62 7.73
CA LYS A 335 -16.69 -2.12 9.12
C LYS A 335 -15.54 -1.50 9.90
N PHE A 336 -14.39 -1.34 9.26
CA PHE A 336 -13.23 -0.69 9.86
C PHE A 336 -13.50 0.80 10.17
N GLU A 337 -14.15 1.51 9.25
CA GLU A 337 -14.58 2.90 9.48
C GLU A 337 -15.58 3.02 10.64
N MET A 338 -16.51 2.06 10.75
CA MET A 338 -17.45 2.01 11.87
C MET A 338 -16.75 1.71 13.21
N LEU A 339 -15.74 0.83 13.20
CA LEU A 339 -14.91 0.55 14.38
C LEU A 339 -14.09 1.78 14.79
N LEU A 340 -13.53 2.52 13.84
CA LEU A 340 -12.83 3.78 14.10
C LEU A 340 -13.76 4.80 14.75
N LYS A 341 -14.95 5.04 14.19
CA LYS A 341 -15.96 5.95 14.78
C LYS A 341 -16.36 5.54 16.20
N ARG A 342 -16.55 4.24 16.42
CA ARG A 342 -16.91 3.71 17.74
C ARG A 342 -15.75 3.81 18.75
N SER A 343 -14.52 3.59 18.30
CA SER A 343 -13.33 3.77 19.13
C SER A 343 -13.13 5.23 19.52
N ASP A 344 -13.35 6.15 18.57
CA ASP A 344 -13.21 7.58 18.80
C ASP A 344 -14.25 8.09 19.80
N GLN A 345 -15.51 7.66 19.66
CA GLN A 345 -16.57 7.92 20.65
C GLN A 345 -16.24 7.35 22.03
N ALA A 346 -15.71 6.14 22.10
CA ALA A 346 -15.33 5.53 23.38
C ALA A 346 -14.17 6.28 24.06
N LEU A 347 -13.21 6.82 23.29
CA LEU A 347 -12.13 7.66 23.82
C LEU A 347 -12.67 9.00 24.36
N VAL A 348 -13.61 9.62 23.64
CA VAL A 348 -14.28 10.85 24.09
C VAL A 348 -15.07 10.61 25.37
N ASP A 349 -15.86 9.54 25.44
CA ASP A 349 -16.63 9.18 26.63
C ASP A 349 -15.75 8.82 27.82
N ALA A 350 -14.63 8.13 27.59
CA ALA A 350 -13.64 7.84 28.63
C ALA A 350 -12.98 9.12 29.16
N GLY A 351 -12.63 10.06 28.27
CA GLY A 351 -12.10 11.37 28.65
C GLY A 351 -13.10 12.15 29.51
N ARG A 352 -14.37 12.19 29.08
CA ARG A 352 -15.45 12.85 29.82
C ARG A 352 -15.68 12.23 31.20
N ARG A 353 -15.72 10.90 31.30
CA ARG A 353 -15.82 10.20 32.60
C ARG A 353 -14.63 10.46 33.51
N SER A 354 -13.42 10.54 32.95
CA SER A 354 -12.22 10.89 33.71
C SER A 354 -12.29 12.32 34.27
N GLU A 355 -12.84 13.25 33.49
CA GLU A 355 -13.05 14.63 33.92
C GLU A 355 -14.14 14.72 35.01
N GLU A 356 -15.26 14.03 34.83
CA GLU A 356 -16.33 13.91 35.84
C GLU A 356 -15.82 13.28 37.14
N PHE A 357 -14.99 12.24 37.06
CA PHE A 357 -14.35 11.62 38.22
C PHE A 357 -13.37 12.57 38.91
N GLY A 358 -12.57 13.32 38.14
CA GLY A 358 -11.68 14.36 38.68
C GLY A 358 -12.45 15.47 39.41
N GLN A 359 -13.57 15.92 38.85
CA GLN A 359 -14.45 16.90 39.49
C GLN A 359 -15.11 16.35 40.76
N GLN A 360 -15.55 15.08 40.75
CA GLN A 360 -16.09 14.43 41.95
C GLN A 360 -15.05 14.30 43.06
N LEU A 361 -13.81 13.91 42.74
CA LEU A 361 -12.72 13.86 43.72
C LEU A 361 -12.42 15.23 44.32
N LEU A 362 -12.38 16.28 43.50
CA LEU A 362 -12.19 17.66 43.99
C LEU A 362 -13.32 18.09 44.93
N ARG A 363 -14.57 17.75 44.58
CA ARG A 363 -15.73 18.04 45.43
C ARG A 363 -15.67 17.29 46.75
N ILE A 364 -15.36 15.99 46.74
CA ILE A 364 -15.20 15.18 47.96
C ILE A 364 -14.06 15.73 48.83
N ALA A 365 -12.94 16.10 48.23
CA ALA A 365 -11.81 16.71 48.95
C ALA A 365 -12.20 18.05 49.60
N GLN A 366 -12.97 18.88 48.90
CA GLN A 366 -13.51 20.13 49.47
C GLN A 366 -14.51 19.88 50.59
N GLU A 367 -15.46 18.96 50.40
CA GLU A 367 -16.45 18.58 51.43
C GLU A 367 -15.74 18.02 52.68
N GLN A 368 -14.67 17.22 52.50
CA GLN A 368 -13.87 16.72 53.62
C GLN A 368 -13.14 17.84 54.37
N LEU A 369 -12.56 18.81 53.64
CA LEU A 369 -11.93 19.99 54.24
C LEU A 369 -12.92 20.85 55.05
N GLN A 370 -14.11 21.09 54.50
CA GLN A 370 -15.18 21.80 55.19
C GLN A 370 -15.72 21.02 56.40
N HIS A 371 -15.81 19.70 56.29
CA HIS A 371 -16.19 18.84 57.40
C HIS A 371 -15.14 18.88 58.52
N TYR A 372 -13.85 18.82 58.20
CA TYR A 372 -12.79 18.99 59.19
C TYR A 372 -12.85 20.35 59.88
N SER A 373 -13.03 21.44 59.12
CA SER A 373 -13.20 22.79 59.66
C SER A 373 -14.38 22.87 60.63
N SER A 374 -15.55 22.38 60.22
CA SER A 374 -16.77 22.45 61.06
C SER A 374 -16.72 21.55 62.29
N VAL A 375 -16.09 20.37 62.19
CA VAL A 375 -15.84 19.50 63.34
C VAL A 375 -14.84 20.15 64.30
N HIS A 376 -13.82 20.84 63.80
CA HIS A 376 -12.86 21.56 64.63
C HIS A 376 -13.53 22.71 65.40
N GLU A 377 -14.35 23.51 64.72
CA GLU A 377 -15.12 24.60 65.31
C GLU A 377 -16.16 24.09 66.33
N ALA A 378 -16.81 22.96 66.06
CA ALA A 378 -17.73 22.31 67.00
C ALA A 378 -17.00 21.72 68.23
N LEU A 379 -15.76 21.25 68.08
CA LEU A 379 -14.91 20.80 69.18
C LEU A 379 -14.46 21.96 70.06
N GLU A 380 -14.06 23.08 69.47
CA GLU A 380 -13.76 24.32 70.21
C GLU A 380 -14.97 24.84 70.98
N GLY A 381 -16.14 24.88 70.33
CA GLY A 381 -17.40 25.29 70.98
C GLY A 381 -17.78 24.37 72.15
N ARG A 382 -17.63 23.04 72.00
CA ARG A 382 -17.86 22.09 73.09
C ARG A 382 -16.84 22.21 74.21
N LEU A 383 -15.58 22.53 73.91
CA LEU A 383 -14.54 22.77 74.91
C LEU A 383 -14.84 24.01 75.73
N GLN A 384 -15.24 25.11 75.08
CA GLN A 384 -15.70 26.32 75.78
C GLN A 384 -16.92 26.05 76.65
N GLN A 385 -17.93 25.37 76.11
CA GLN A 385 -19.16 25.06 76.85
C GLN A 385 -18.89 24.16 78.08
N LYS A 386 -18.00 23.17 77.94
CA LYS A 386 -17.55 22.32 79.05
C LYS A 386 -16.73 23.10 80.09
N GLN A 387 -15.95 24.09 79.66
CA GLN A 387 -15.18 24.96 80.55
C GLN A 387 -16.10 25.86 81.37
N GLU A 388 -17.15 26.42 80.75
CA GLU A 388 -18.19 27.20 81.43
C GLU A 388 -19.02 26.34 82.40
N GLU A 389 -19.44 25.13 81.99
CA GLU A 389 -20.13 24.17 82.87
C GLU A 389 -19.30 23.80 84.10
N TRP A 390 -17.99 23.61 83.92
CA TRP A 390 -17.06 23.35 85.02
C TRP A 390 -17.00 24.52 85.99
N TYR A 391 -16.94 25.75 85.49
CA TYR A 391 -16.91 26.95 86.32
C TYR A 391 -18.19 27.12 87.14
N TYR A 392 -19.35 26.90 86.53
CA TYR A 392 -20.65 26.97 87.22
C TYR A 392 -20.83 25.89 88.27
N ARG A 393 -20.52 24.62 87.95
CA ARG A 393 -20.66 23.51 88.93
C ARG A 393 -19.66 23.62 90.08
N TYR A 394 -18.48 24.19 89.84
CA TYR A 394 -17.50 24.43 90.89
C TYR A 394 -17.98 25.53 91.86
N ALA A 395 -18.54 26.62 91.33
CA ALA A 395 -19.09 27.71 92.14
C ALA A 395 -20.34 27.27 92.94
N GLU A 396 -21.23 26.49 92.34
CA GLU A 396 -22.45 25.97 92.98
C GLU A 396 -22.11 25.03 94.16
N LYS A 397 -21.17 24.10 93.97
CA LYS A 397 -20.76 23.18 95.03
C LYS A 397 -20.04 23.88 96.18
N GLN A 398 -19.30 24.96 95.94
CA GLN A 398 -18.66 25.74 97.00
C GLN A 398 -19.69 26.46 97.89
N GLY A 399 -20.82 26.87 97.33
CA GLY A 399 -21.96 27.42 98.08
C GLY A 399 -22.65 26.38 98.98
N ASP A 400 -22.80 25.14 98.51
CA ASP A 400 -23.42 24.07 99.27
C ASP A 400 -22.54 23.55 100.42
N TYR A 401 -21.21 23.49 100.23
CA TYR A 401 -20.29 23.18 101.33
C TYR A 401 -20.29 24.26 102.42
N GLY A 402 -20.44 25.54 102.04
CA GLY A 402 -20.57 26.65 102.97
C GLY A 402 -21.84 26.58 103.82
N ARG A 403 -22.98 26.20 103.22
CA ARG A 403 -24.25 26.04 103.95
C ARG A 403 -24.22 24.83 104.89
N ALA A 404 -23.74 23.68 104.44
CA ALA A 404 -23.65 22.48 105.27
C ALA A 404 -22.71 22.65 106.49
N ALA A 405 -21.59 23.38 106.33
CA ALA A 405 -20.69 23.69 107.44
C ALA A 405 -21.33 24.66 108.46
N ASN A 406 -22.12 25.62 107.98
CA ASN A 406 -22.82 26.58 108.85
C ASN A 406 -23.97 25.91 109.62
N ASP A 407 -24.70 25.00 108.98
CA ASP A 407 -25.75 24.20 109.63
C ASP A 407 -25.16 23.29 110.71
N PHE A 408 -24.01 22.65 110.44
CA PHE A 408 -23.30 21.86 111.44
C PHE A 408 -22.85 22.71 112.64
N ALA A 409 -22.23 23.87 112.41
CA ALA A 409 -21.82 24.79 113.47
C ALA A 409 -23.03 25.27 114.31
N SER A 410 -24.19 25.51 113.68
CA SER A 410 -25.41 25.93 114.37
C SER A 410 -25.99 24.83 115.27
N SER A 411 -25.95 23.56 114.83
CA SER A 411 -26.44 22.42 115.61
C SER A 411 -25.56 22.14 116.84
N VAL A 412 -24.24 22.30 116.71
CA VAL A 412 -23.29 22.20 117.84
C VAL A 412 -23.52 23.34 118.84
N GLY A 413 -23.74 24.57 118.37
CA GLY A 413 -24.06 25.70 119.26
C GLY A 413 -25.41 25.59 119.96
N GLN A 414 -26.41 24.94 119.34
CA GLN A 414 -27.68 24.63 120.00
C GLN A 414 -27.55 23.54 121.06
N LEU A 415 -26.70 22.55 120.84
CA LEU A 415 -26.39 21.50 121.83
C LEU A 415 -25.69 22.08 123.07
N GLU A 416 -24.77 23.02 122.89
CA GLU A 416 -24.10 23.70 124.00
C GLU A 416 -25.11 24.50 124.84
N LYS A 417 -25.99 25.28 124.19
CA LYS A 417 -27.02 26.08 124.89
C LYS A 417 -28.04 25.22 125.63
N SER A 418 -28.48 24.09 125.05
CA SER A 418 -29.42 23.20 125.74
C SER A 418 -28.79 22.55 126.96
N PHE A 419 -27.50 22.18 126.90
CA PHE A 419 -26.77 21.59 128.03
C PHE A 419 -26.61 22.59 129.18
N TYR A 420 -26.31 23.86 128.87
CA TYR A 420 -26.27 24.92 129.88
C TYR A 420 -27.63 25.16 130.55
N HIS A 421 -28.72 25.18 129.77
CA HIS A 421 -30.07 25.36 130.34
C HIS A 421 -30.50 24.20 131.23
N MET A 422 -30.13 22.96 130.88
CA MET A 422 -30.38 21.78 131.73
C MET A 422 -29.65 21.91 133.08
N LEU A 423 -28.38 22.32 133.05
CA LEU A 423 -27.56 22.52 134.26
C LEU A 423 -28.11 23.64 135.16
N GLU A 424 -28.62 24.71 134.54
CA GLU A 424 -29.17 25.85 135.24
C GLU A 424 -30.56 25.57 135.85
N GLN A 425 -31.41 24.82 135.16
CA GLN A 425 -32.68 24.33 135.70
C GLN A 425 -32.46 23.37 136.88
N LEU A 426 -31.52 22.42 136.76
CA LEU A 426 -31.17 21.51 137.85
C LEU A 426 -30.67 22.29 139.08
N LYS A 427 -29.80 23.28 138.88
CA LYS A 427 -29.29 24.12 139.97
C LYS A 427 -30.38 24.96 140.64
N ARG A 428 -31.39 25.41 139.88
CA ARG A 428 -32.46 26.29 140.37
C ARG A 428 -33.54 25.54 141.15
N ASP A 429 -33.98 24.40 140.65
CA ASP A 429 -35.18 23.74 141.18
C ASP A 429 -34.88 22.82 142.38
N LEU A 430 -33.66 22.26 142.47
CA LEU A 430 -33.22 21.40 143.58
C LEU A 430 -33.24 22.11 144.96
N PRO A 431 -32.72 23.34 145.13
CA PRO A 431 -32.77 24.03 146.42
C PRO A 431 -34.18 24.47 146.81
N GLU A 432 -35.06 24.85 145.87
CA GLU A 432 -36.46 25.18 146.17
C GLU A 432 -37.25 23.97 146.65
N GLN A 433 -37.04 22.80 146.03
CA GLN A 433 -37.69 21.55 146.44
C GLN A 433 -37.16 21.03 147.79
N LEU A 434 -35.85 21.14 148.05
CA LEU A 434 -35.29 20.80 149.37
C LEU A 434 -35.80 21.74 150.48
N ARG A 435 -35.98 23.02 150.18
CA ARG A 435 -36.47 24.02 151.13
C ARG A 435 -37.94 23.80 151.49
N THR A 436 -38.77 23.40 150.53
CA THR A 436 -40.17 23.03 150.80
C THR A 436 -40.32 21.76 151.62
N ILE A 437 -39.38 20.80 151.49
CA ILE A 437 -39.34 19.60 152.35
C ILE A 437 -38.92 19.96 153.78
N LEU A 438 -37.92 20.83 153.94
CA LEU A 438 -37.41 21.26 155.25
C LEU A 438 -38.34 22.23 156.01
N GLU A 439 -39.08 23.09 155.30
CA GLU A 439 -40.00 24.05 155.92
C GLU A 439 -41.32 23.39 156.39
N ARG A 440 -41.72 22.25 155.82
CA ARG A 440 -42.95 21.54 156.19
C ARG A 440 -42.80 20.61 157.41
N GLU A 441 -41.57 20.34 157.85
CA GLU A 441 -41.30 19.54 159.07
C GLU A 441 -41.44 20.36 160.37
N ARG A 442 -41.48 21.70 160.29
CA ARG A 442 -41.50 22.58 161.48
C ARG A 442 -42.88 23.06 161.94
N GLN A 443 -43.93 22.79 161.16
CA GLN A 443 -45.32 23.18 161.50
C GLN A 443 -46.19 21.93 161.72
N LEU A 444 -45.76 21.07 162.65
CA LEU A 444 -46.55 19.96 163.19
C LEU A 444 -47.14 20.37 164.54
N GLN A 445 -48.33 20.96 164.55
CA GLN A 445 -49.21 20.99 165.73
C GLN A 445 -50.63 21.44 165.33
N GLN A 446 -51.41 20.55 164.73
CA GLN A 446 -52.79 20.21 165.14
C GLN A 446 -53.46 19.25 164.14
N PRO A 447 -54.40 18.41 164.59
CA PRO A 447 -54.74 17.18 163.90
C PRO A 447 -56.00 17.34 163.03
N THR A 448 -55.93 16.97 161.76
CA THR A 448 -56.93 16.13 161.06
C THR A 448 -56.54 15.88 159.60
N ASN A 449 -56.85 14.67 159.11
CA ASN A 449 -56.71 14.11 157.76
C ASN A 449 -55.32 13.68 157.25
N ARG A 450 -55.09 12.37 157.32
CA ARG A 450 -53.84 11.65 156.97
C ARG A 450 -53.85 11.00 155.58
N ASP A 451 -54.96 11.09 154.85
CA ASP A 451 -55.16 10.41 153.56
C ASP A 451 -54.93 11.31 152.33
N ASP A 452 -54.89 12.63 152.51
CA ASP A 452 -54.63 13.57 151.40
C ASP A 452 -53.13 13.68 151.10
N ASP A 453 -52.29 13.67 152.14
CA ASP A 453 -50.83 13.79 152.04
C ASP A 453 -50.17 12.66 151.22
N ARG A 454 -50.73 11.45 151.28
CA ARG A 454 -50.20 10.28 150.55
C ARG A 454 -50.47 10.37 149.04
N ARG A 455 -51.54 11.05 148.63
CA ARG A 455 -51.88 11.22 147.21
C ARG A 455 -51.08 12.34 146.55
N GLU A 456 -50.74 13.39 147.30
CA GLU A 456 -49.87 14.46 146.79
C GLU A 456 -48.42 14.00 146.58
N LEU A 457 -47.90 13.17 147.49
CA LEU A 457 -46.53 12.64 147.37
C LEU A 457 -46.38 11.72 146.15
N ALA A 458 -47.40 10.93 145.83
CA ALA A 458 -47.43 10.12 144.61
C ALA A 458 -47.40 10.99 143.33
N ARG A 459 -48.17 12.09 143.30
CA ARG A 459 -48.18 13.01 142.15
C ARG A 459 -46.84 13.73 141.95
N MET A 460 -46.13 14.07 143.02
CA MET A 460 -44.81 14.68 142.94
C MET A 460 -43.75 13.73 142.36
N ILE A 461 -43.75 12.47 142.78
CA ILE A 461 -42.84 11.45 142.24
C ILE A 461 -43.12 11.21 140.75
N GLU A 462 -44.39 11.19 140.34
CA GLU A 462 -44.80 11.02 138.95
C GLU A 462 -44.40 12.20 138.06
N THR A 463 -44.43 13.42 138.61
CA THR A 463 -43.98 14.63 137.89
C THR A 463 -42.47 14.62 137.64
N ILE A 464 -41.67 14.19 138.62
CA ILE A 464 -40.21 14.06 138.47
C ILE A 464 -39.87 12.97 137.45
N TYR A 465 -40.55 11.83 137.51
CA TYR A 465 -40.35 10.72 136.57
C TYR A 465 -40.61 11.13 135.11
N HIS A 466 -41.69 11.88 134.86
CA HIS A 466 -42.01 12.38 133.51
C HIS A 466 -41.03 13.45 133.00
N GLY A 467 -40.50 14.29 133.89
CA GLY A 467 -39.47 15.27 133.52
C GLY A 467 -38.19 14.60 133.00
N ILE A 468 -37.68 13.61 133.74
CA ILE A 468 -36.46 12.88 133.36
C ILE A 468 -36.67 12.08 132.06
N THR A 469 -37.82 11.43 131.91
CA THR A 469 -38.11 10.61 130.72
C THR A 469 -38.19 11.44 129.43
N ARG A 470 -38.76 12.65 129.51
CA ARG A 470 -38.89 13.55 128.36
C ARG A 470 -37.53 14.09 127.90
N GLU A 471 -36.66 14.46 128.83
CA GLU A 471 -35.28 14.92 128.55
C GLU A 471 -34.40 13.82 127.94
N LEU A 472 -34.56 12.56 128.38
CA LEU A 472 -33.81 11.45 127.80
C LEU A 472 -34.17 11.20 126.32
N SER A 473 -35.45 11.39 125.96
CA SER A 473 -35.96 11.19 124.60
C SER A 473 -35.51 12.26 123.60
N THR A 474 -35.23 13.47 124.05
CA THR A 474 -34.72 14.55 123.19
C THR A 474 -33.23 14.38 122.92
N SER A 475 -32.45 13.89 123.89
CA SER A 475 -31.02 13.60 123.71
C SER A 475 -30.74 12.41 122.79
N THR A 476 -31.63 11.41 122.71
CA THR A 476 -31.46 10.29 121.78
C THR A 476 -31.73 10.71 120.34
N ARG A 477 -32.65 11.65 120.11
CA ARG A 477 -32.98 12.15 118.77
C ARG A 477 -31.85 12.96 118.13
N THR A 478 -31.14 13.76 118.92
CA THR A 478 -29.99 14.54 118.41
C THR A 478 -28.79 13.66 118.05
N LEU A 479 -28.58 12.54 118.76
CA LEU A 479 -27.55 11.56 118.42
C LEU A 479 -27.84 10.85 117.08
N ASP A 480 -29.12 10.59 116.79
CA ASP A 480 -29.54 9.93 115.54
C ASP A 480 -29.35 10.85 114.31
N ASP A 481 -29.65 12.14 114.46
CA ASP A 481 -29.42 13.14 113.42
C ASP A 481 -27.92 13.30 113.09
N MET A 482 -27.04 13.23 114.09
CA MET A 482 -25.58 13.25 113.86
C MET A 482 -25.09 12.02 113.10
N HIS A 483 -25.66 10.84 113.37
CA HIS A 483 -25.29 9.60 112.68
C HIS A 483 -25.62 9.67 111.17
N HIS A 484 -26.81 10.16 110.83
CA HIS A 484 -27.23 10.31 109.44
C HIS A 484 -26.38 11.33 108.65
N LEU A 485 -25.89 12.38 109.30
CA LEU A 485 -25.06 13.38 108.66
C LEU A 485 -23.68 12.82 108.27
N LEU A 486 -23.06 12.01 109.14
CA LEU A 486 -21.80 11.32 108.85
C LEU A 486 -21.93 10.34 107.66
N GLN A 487 -23.04 9.63 107.57
CA GLN A 487 -23.28 8.66 106.49
C GLN A 487 -23.37 9.34 105.11
N ARG A 488 -24.00 10.52 105.03
CA ARG A 488 -24.10 11.30 103.78
C ARG A 488 -22.74 11.79 103.29
N MET A 489 -21.86 12.20 104.20
CA MET A 489 -20.50 12.60 103.80
C MET A 489 -19.69 11.44 103.23
N TYR A 490 -19.82 10.24 103.81
CA TYR A 490 -19.12 9.05 103.35
C TYR A 490 -19.54 8.61 101.93
N GLN A 491 -20.83 8.57 101.64
CA GLN A 491 -21.34 8.19 100.31
C GLN A 491 -20.88 9.15 99.20
N THR A 492 -20.80 10.44 99.50
CA THR A 492 -20.37 11.46 98.53
C THR A 492 -18.89 11.29 98.12
N ALA A 493 -18.06 10.69 98.98
CA ALA A 493 -16.65 10.43 98.69
C ALA A 493 -16.42 9.22 97.76
N MET A 494 -17.25 8.17 97.87
CA MET A 494 -17.12 6.93 97.10
C MET A 494 -17.47 7.08 95.62
N ASP A 495 -18.41 7.96 95.27
CA ASP A 495 -18.91 8.14 93.89
C ASP A 495 -17.87 8.75 92.91
N ARG A 496 -16.70 9.18 93.39
CA ARG A 496 -15.63 9.75 92.55
C ARG A 496 -14.73 8.71 91.87
N GLN A 497 -14.76 7.44 92.27
CA GLN A 497 -13.74 6.46 91.86
C GLN A 497 -14.10 5.62 90.61
N THR A 498 -15.36 5.63 90.15
CA THR A 498 -15.89 4.73 89.10
C THR A 498 -15.79 5.23 87.66
N VAL A 499 -15.35 6.48 87.42
CA VAL A 499 -15.42 7.13 86.09
C VAL A 499 -14.22 6.82 85.17
N TYR A 500 -13.14 6.18 85.64
CA TYR A 500 -11.90 6.02 84.87
C TYR A 500 -11.71 4.70 84.10
N SER A 501 -12.59 3.71 84.21
CA SER A 501 -12.31 2.33 83.74
C SER A 501 -12.93 1.89 82.40
N ALA A 502 -13.67 2.74 81.67
CA ALA A 502 -14.53 2.27 80.56
C ALA A 502 -14.09 2.71 79.12
N ARG A 503 -12.80 2.90 78.83
CA ARG A 503 -12.36 3.42 77.50
C ARG A 503 -11.53 2.50 76.59
N ASP A 504 -11.18 1.28 76.99
CA ASP A 504 -10.40 0.36 76.15
C ASP A 504 -11.12 -0.96 75.96
N THR A 505 -11.86 -1.12 74.85
CA THR A 505 -12.04 -2.39 74.08
C THR A 505 -13.21 -2.25 73.10
N THR A 506 -12.96 -2.04 71.80
CA THR A 506 -13.43 -2.90 70.67
C THR A 506 -13.04 -2.30 69.32
N GLU A 507 -12.02 -2.89 68.71
CA GLU A 507 -11.52 -2.68 67.35
C GLU A 507 -11.60 -4.05 66.61
N ALA A 508 -11.79 -4.01 65.29
CA ALA A 508 -11.66 -5.08 64.28
C ALA A 508 -12.81 -6.11 64.09
N LEU A 509 -13.35 -6.18 62.86
CA LEU A 509 -13.72 -7.43 62.13
C LEU A 509 -14.14 -7.14 60.66
N ILE A 510 -13.35 -7.67 59.70
CA ILE A 510 -13.64 -7.80 58.25
C ILE A 510 -13.82 -9.30 57.93
N PRO A 511 -14.69 -9.70 57.00
CA PRO A 511 -14.51 -10.94 56.23
C PRO A 511 -14.64 -10.80 54.69
N PRO A 512 -14.28 -11.83 53.89
CA PRO A 512 -13.44 -11.68 52.70
C PRO A 512 -14.12 -11.91 51.32
N THR A 513 -13.33 -11.63 50.28
CA THR A 513 -13.56 -11.77 48.83
C THR A 513 -13.73 -13.22 48.32
N ASP A 514 -14.70 -13.43 47.42
CA ASP A 514 -14.94 -14.68 46.66
C ASP A 514 -14.37 -14.60 45.22
N PRO A 515 -13.53 -15.55 44.77
CA PRO A 515 -13.05 -15.61 43.39
C PRO A 515 -13.51 -16.88 42.66
N ARG A 516 -14.75 -16.92 42.13
CA ARG A 516 -15.17 -17.90 41.10
C ARG A 516 -16.27 -17.39 40.17
N ARG A 517 -15.90 -16.75 39.05
CA ARG A 517 -16.58 -16.90 37.75
C ARG A 517 -15.54 -16.83 36.62
N ARG A 518 -15.18 -18.01 36.13
CA ARG A 518 -14.73 -18.21 34.74
C ARG A 518 -15.97 -18.25 33.84
#